data_AF-A0A1J7GE15-F1
#
_entry.id   AF-A0A1J7GE15-F1
#
_cell.length_a   1.000
_cell.length_b   1.000
_cell.length_c   1.000
_cell.angle_alpha   90.00
_cell.angle_beta   90.00
_cell.angle_gamma   90.00
#
_symmetry.space_group_name_H-M   'P 1'
#
loop_
_entity.id
_entity.type
_entity.pdbx_description
1 polymer ?
#
loop_
_entity_poly.entity_id
_entity_poly.type
_entity_poly.pdbx_seq_one_letter_code
_entity_poly.pdbx_strand_id
1 'polypeptide(L)'
;MGYLRYGKHGLRQIFRFRNATDLRRNSAISQFSCTSTTISTNSSFLGKSHYSTGAQGRILQDLLNEVEKDRLREKDQRKRAGLDTADIDAEHEEDFMGVGPLIQRLEKQNMKDSLDMNRYEEPSDSESEDDDERFSREATEKNFKDFERKFKKHEELLKNFTDAETLDDAFKWMSRIDKFEHKHFRLRPEYRVIGELMNRLKVATDIKEKFILQHKLNRAMRLVQWKEAYDPENPANYGLIQHEQVGPTVDALQHSGFEKEKQIILGDDANNEDDSDSEEEFDDQKEKDNILLEKLDAIDKKLEEKLAELEYTFGKKGKLLEEEIRDLAEERNDLTEKKRRPLYRKNFDVKLIDVNRTCKVTKGGQVVKYTAMLACGNYNGVVGFAKAKGPAVPVALQKAYEKCFQNLHYVERYEEHTIAHAVQTSYKKTKVYLWPASTTTGMKAGRIVQTILHLAGYKNVKSKVVGSRNPHNTVKAVFKALNAIEMPEDMERKTGRTVVEKYLL
;
A
#
# COMPACT_ATOMS: atom_id res chain seq x y z
N MET A 1 41.37 -51.69 49.48
CA MET A 1 41.85 -52.77 48.58
C MET A 1 40.65 -53.27 47.80
N GLY A 2 40.61 -53.40 46.48
CA GLY A 2 41.61 -53.18 45.45
C GLY A 2 40.88 -53.16 44.10
N TYR A 3 41.24 -52.20 43.27
CA TYR A 3 40.99 -52.16 41.84
C TYR A 3 41.79 -53.27 41.13
N LEU A 4 41.23 -53.86 40.08
CA LEU A 4 41.95 -54.39 38.91
C LEU A 4 40.92 -54.50 37.76
N ARG A 5 40.89 -53.63 36.74
CA ARG A 5 41.80 -53.40 35.60
C ARG A 5 42.02 -54.62 34.71
N TYR A 6 41.68 -54.48 33.43
CA TYR A 6 42.52 -54.55 32.21
C TYR A 6 41.61 -54.11 31.03
N GLY A 7 41.94 -53.36 29.97
CA GLY A 7 43.14 -52.70 29.42
C GLY A 7 42.77 -52.34 27.95
N LYS A 8 42.70 -51.05 27.56
CA LYS A 8 43.70 -50.24 26.82
C LYS A 8 44.06 -50.69 25.39
N HIS A 9 43.79 -49.81 24.42
CA HIS A 9 44.69 -49.13 23.46
C HIS A 9 43.82 -48.06 22.74
N GLY A 10 44.07 -46.75 22.63
CA GLY A 10 45.24 -45.90 22.28
C GLY A 10 44.78 -45.09 21.04
N LEU A 11 44.79 -43.75 20.91
CA LEU A 11 45.75 -42.70 21.21
C LEU A 11 45.05 -41.32 21.22
N ARG A 12 45.48 -40.44 22.12
CA ARG A 12 45.21 -38.99 22.13
C ARG A 12 46.48 -38.26 21.68
N GLN A 13 46.35 -37.23 20.85
CA GLN A 13 47.15 -36.00 20.87
C GLN A 13 46.17 -34.83 20.69
N ILE A 14 45.92 -33.96 21.68
CA ILE A 14 46.74 -32.90 22.32
C ILE A 14 46.61 -31.53 21.60
N PHE A 15 45.72 -30.66 22.11
CA PHE A 15 45.93 -29.26 22.62
C PHE A 15 46.19 -28.16 21.55
N ARG A 16 45.98 -26.86 21.76
CA ARG A 16 45.24 -25.97 22.67
C ARG A 16 45.25 -24.59 21.99
N PHE A 17 44.33 -23.72 22.40
CA PHE A 17 44.29 -22.29 22.10
C PHE A 17 45.64 -21.55 22.18
N ARG A 18 45.81 -20.54 21.31
CA ARG A 18 46.52 -19.30 21.64
C ARG A 18 46.12 -18.14 20.72
N ASN A 19 45.76 -17.02 21.35
CA ASN A 19 45.72 -15.69 20.75
C ASN A 19 47.13 -15.29 20.29
N ALA A 20 47.24 -14.52 19.21
CA ALA A 20 48.37 -13.62 18.96
C ALA A 20 47.96 -12.48 18.03
N THR A 21 48.05 -11.28 18.57
CA THR A 21 48.22 -10.00 17.89
C THR A 21 49.62 -9.91 17.26
N ASP A 22 49.71 -9.03 16.26
CA ASP A 22 50.90 -8.42 15.66
C ASP A 22 51.83 -9.30 14.82
N LEU A 23 52.01 -8.88 13.56
CA LEU A 23 53.30 -8.39 13.06
C LEU A 23 53.19 -7.81 11.64
N ARG A 24 53.45 -6.50 11.58
CA ARG A 24 54.35 -5.79 10.66
C ARG A 24 54.40 -6.22 9.18
N ARG A 25 54.06 -5.27 8.31
CA ARG A 25 54.74 -5.08 7.01
C ARG A 25 55.44 -3.72 6.98
N ASN A 26 56.75 -3.75 7.18
CA ASN A 26 57.71 -2.82 6.55
C ASN A 26 57.74 -3.10 5.04
N SER A 27 58.20 -2.27 4.09
CA SER A 27 58.53 -0.85 3.93
C SER A 27 59.06 -0.74 2.48
N ALA A 28 58.80 0.37 1.77
CA ALA A 28 59.53 0.94 0.60
C ALA A 28 58.51 1.58 -0.36
N ILE A 29 58.33 2.91 -0.40
CA ILE A 29 59.18 3.92 -1.06
C ILE A 29 59.40 3.59 -2.55
N SER A 30 58.65 4.26 -3.42
CA SER A 30 59.24 4.90 -4.59
C SER A 30 58.53 6.23 -4.82
N GLN A 31 59.28 7.31 -4.59
CA GLN A 31 59.00 8.63 -5.12
C GLN A 31 59.48 8.63 -6.56
N PHE A 32 58.64 9.04 -7.50
CA PHE A 32 59.10 9.60 -8.78
C PHE A 32 58.30 10.86 -9.05
N SER A 33 58.99 11.98 -8.87
CA SER A 33 58.69 13.26 -9.48
C SER A 33 59.09 13.21 -10.95
N CYS A 34 58.17 13.54 -11.85
CA CYS A 34 58.50 14.01 -13.19
C CYS A 34 57.74 15.31 -13.44
N THR A 35 58.51 16.37 -13.62
CA THR A 35 58.10 17.64 -14.23
C THR A 35 57.91 17.44 -15.73
N SER A 36 56.89 18.06 -16.32
CA SER A 36 56.96 18.59 -17.69
C SER A 36 55.78 19.52 -17.98
N THR A 37 56.17 20.75 -18.27
CA THR A 37 55.49 21.81 -19.01
C THR A 37 54.81 21.29 -20.28
N THR A 38 53.61 21.75 -20.61
CA THR A 38 53.30 22.53 -21.83
C THR A 38 51.80 22.71 -22.06
N ILE A 39 51.52 23.90 -22.62
CA ILE A 39 50.26 24.51 -22.96
C ILE A 39 49.77 23.93 -24.30
N SER A 40 48.45 23.84 -24.49
CA SER A 40 47.72 24.41 -25.63
C SER A 40 46.67 23.52 -26.31
N THR A 41 45.56 24.20 -26.63
CA THR A 41 44.62 24.02 -27.75
C THR A 41 43.40 23.09 -27.61
N ASN A 42 42.28 23.77 -27.37
CA ASN A 42 41.07 23.81 -28.20
C ASN A 42 40.39 22.49 -28.60
N SER A 43 39.30 22.24 -27.88
CA SER A 43 38.17 21.42 -28.31
C SER A 43 37.35 22.10 -29.41
N SER A 44 36.84 21.28 -30.33
CA SER A 44 35.70 21.63 -31.19
C SER A 44 34.61 20.55 -31.04
N PHE A 45 33.37 21.02 -30.81
CA PHE A 45 32.02 20.52 -31.14
C PHE A 45 31.79 18.99 -31.29
N LEU A 46 30.70 18.34 -30.84
CA LEU A 46 29.28 18.71 -30.68
C LEU A 46 28.58 17.56 -29.91
N GLY A 47 27.61 17.85 -29.04
CA GLY A 47 26.69 16.83 -28.51
C GLY A 47 25.93 17.29 -27.27
N LYS A 48 24.66 17.66 -27.45
CA LYS A 48 23.71 18.16 -26.43
C LYS A 48 23.78 17.36 -25.12
N SER A 49 24.12 18.03 -24.01
CA SER A 49 23.93 17.50 -22.65
C SER A 49 22.92 18.36 -21.88
N HIS A 50 21.96 17.69 -21.24
CA HIS A 50 21.09 18.30 -20.25
C HIS A 50 21.90 18.54 -18.97
N TYR A 51 21.86 19.79 -18.49
CA TYR A 51 22.62 20.30 -17.36
C TYR A 51 22.32 19.58 -16.03
N SER A 52 23.38 19.36 -15.25
CA SER A 52 23.32 18.92 -13.86
C SER A 52 22.90 20.07 -12.94
N THR A 53 21.66 20.07 -12.46
CA THR A 53 21.08 21.12 -11.58
C THR A 53 21.41 20.98 -10.09
N GLY A 54 22.14 19.94 -9.67
CA GLY A 54 22.33 19.63 -8.25
C GLY A 54 23.33 20.52 -7.49
N ALA A 55 24.35 21.06 -8.16
CA ALA A 55 25.41 21.82 -7.50
C ALA A 55 25.11 23.33 -7.43
N GLN A 56 24.54 23.91 -8.50
CA GLN A 56 24.21 25.34 -8.53
C GLN A 56 23.00 25.68 -7.64
N GLY A 57 22.03 24.76 -7.50
CA GLY A 57 20.88 24.97 -6.61
C GLY A 57 21.27 25.10 -5.14
N ARG A 58 22.29 24.35 -4.68
CA ARG A 58 22.77 24.45 -3.29
C ARG A 58 23.48 25.77 -3.02
N ILE A 59 24.31 26.23 -3.96
CA ILE A 59 25.02 27.50 -3.85
C ILE A 59 24.02 28.67 -3.83
N LEU A 60 22.99 28.63 -4.67
CA LEU A 60 21.92 29.64 -4.66
C LEU A 60 21.12 29.61 -3.34
N GLN A 61 20.87 28.41 -2.80
CA GLN A 61 20.17 28.26 -1.52
C GLN A 61 21.01 28.82 -0.35
N ASP A 62 22.32 28.57 -0.36
CA ASP A 62 23.24 29.06 0.67
C ASP A 62 23.37 30.60 0.61
N LEU A 63 23.44 31.18 -0.59
CA LEU A 63 23.47 32.64 -0.78
C LEU A 63 22.16 33.31 -0.35
N LEU A 64 21.00 32.71 -0.66
CA LEU A 64 19.70 33.21 -0.18
C LEU A 64 19.62 33.20 1.35
N ASN A 65 20.09 32.12 1.97
CA ASN A 65 20.13 31.99 3.44
C ASN A 65 21.09 33.00 4.09
N GLU A 66 22.17 33.40 3.43
CA GLU A 66 23.08 34.45 3.91
C GLU A 66 22.41 35.83 3.86
N VAL A 67 21.76 36.17 2.75
CA VAL A 67 21.03 37.44 2.58
C VAL A 67 19.92 37.59 3.62
N GLU A 68 19.15 36.53 3.89
CA GLU A 68 18.10 36.56 4.92
C GLU A 68 18.67 36.78 6.33
N LYS A 69 19.84 36.20 6.64
CA LYS A 69 20.51 36.38 7.94
C LYS A 69 21.10 37.77 8.10
N ASP A 70 21.58 38.39 7.03
CA ASP A 70 22.06 39.77 7.05
C ASP A 70 20.90 40.74 7.26
N ARG A 71 19.77 40.52 6.59
CA ARG A 71 18.54 41.31 6.78
C ARG A 71 18.01 41.24 8.21
N LEU A 72 17.98 40.04 8.81
CA LEU A 72 17.57 39.87 10.21
C LEU A 72 18.51 40.61 11.17
N ARG A 73 19.82 40.57 10.90
CA ARG A 73 20.82 41.32 11.70
C ARG A 73 20.63 42.83 11.59
N GLU A 74 20.31 43.34 10.40
CA GLU A 74 20.02 44.76 10.19
C GLU A 74 18.73 45.18 10.92
N LYS A 75 17.66 44.38 10.81
CA LYS A 75 16.39 44.62 11.49
C LYS A 75 16.56 44.66 13.02
N ASP A 76 17.34 43.73 13.57
CA ASP A 76 17.61 43.69 15.02
C ASP A 76 18.48 44.86 15.49
N GLN A 77 19.41 45.34 14.66
CA GLN A 77 20.20 46.54 14.95
C GLN A 77 19.33 47.80 14.96
N ARG A 78 18.44 47.97 13.98
CA ARG A 78 17.50 49.10 13.93
C ARG A 78 16.50 49.07 15.09
N LYS A 79 15.99 47.89 15.46
CA LYS A 79 15.17 47.71 16.67
C LYS A 79 15.92 48.07 17.95
N ARG A 80 17.19 47.68 18.08
CA ARG A 80 18.03 48.06 19.24
C ARG A 80 18.32 49.56 19.28
N ALA A 81 18.37 50.22 18.13
CA ALA A 81 18.49 51.67 18.00
C ALA A 81 17.16 52.43 18.12
N GLY A 82 16.03 51.73 18.25
CA GLY A 82 14.68 52.33 18.37
C GLY A 82 14.13 52.93 17.06
N LEU A 83 14.66 52.52 15.91
CA LEU A 83 14.24 52.97 14.57
C LEU A 83 13.16 52.05 13.98
N ASP A 84 12.34 52.60 13.08
CA ASP A 84 11.30 51.84 12.36
C ASP A 84 11.93 50.81 11.39
N THR A 85 11.20 49.71 11.15
CA THR A 85 11.67 48.56 10.35
C THR A 85 10.70 48.14 9.24
N ALA A 86 9.65 48.92 9.01
CA ALA A 86 8.61 48.62 8.02
C ALA A 86 9.14 48.62 6.57
N ASP A 87 10.18 49.39 6.28
CA ASP A 87 10.85 49.47 4.98
C ASP A 87 11.58 48.18 4.60
N ILE A 88 12.18 47.49 5.58
CA ILE A 88 12.92 46.22 5.38
C ILE A 88 12.00 45.05 4.99
N ASP A 89 10.73 45.11 5.43
CA ASP A 89 9.73 44.10 5.08
C ASP A 89 9.08 44.40 3.72
N ALA A 90 9.01 45.67 3.32
CA ALA A 90 8.44 46.12 2.04
C ALA A 90 9.30 45.77 0.81
N GLU A 91 10.64 45.73 0.94
CA GLU A 91 11.56 45.38 -0.16
C GLU A 91 11.33 43.97 -0.75
N HIS A 92 10.65 43.06 -0.03
CA HIS A 92 10.40 41.70 -0.51
C HIS A 92 9.18 41.57 -1.45
N GLU A 93 8.30 42.57 -1.49
CA GLU A 93 7.09 42.55 -2.33
C GLU A 93 7.30 43.20 -3.71
N GLU A 94 8.42 43.89 -3.91
CA GLU A 94 8.72 44.55 -5.18
C GLU A 94 9.25 43.53 -6.20
N ASP A 95 8.38 43.19 -7.17
CA ASP A 95 8.71 42.31 -8.28
C ASP A 95 9.53 43.08 -9.35
N PHE A 96 10.83 43.27 -9.08
CA PHE A 96 11.75 44.06 -9.92
C PHE A 96 11.81 43.63 -11.40
N MET A 97 11.40 42.40 -11.71
CA MET A 97 11.42 41.85 -13.06
C MET A 97 10.01 41.59 -13.64
N GLY A 98 8.95 41.90 -12.90
CA GLY A 98 7.55 41.72 -13.34
C GLY A 98 7.15 40.25 -13.55
N VAL A 99 7.83 39.30 -12.90
CA VAL A 99 7.65 37.84 -13.10
C VAL A 99 6.73 37.22 -12.05
N GLY A 100 6.49 37.88 -10.92
CA GLY A 100 5.55 37.51 -9.87
C GLY A 100 4.15 37.14 -10.40
N PRO A 101 3.51 37.94 -11.28
CA PRO A 101 2.24 37.59 -11.90
C PRO A 101 2.29 36.33 -12.79
N LEU A 102 3.46 36.00 -13.34
CA LEU A 102 3.69 34.81 -14.16
C LEU A 102 3.91 33.58 -13.28
N ILE A 103 4.67 33.73 -12.19
CA ILE A 103 4.90 32.69 -11.17
C ILE A 103 3.57 32.30 -10.52
N GLN A 104 2.77 33.28 -10.09
CA GLN A 104 1.43 33.02 -9.54
C GLN A 104 0.50 32.31 -10.55
N ARG A 105 0.62 32.63 -11.84
CA ARG A 105 -0.13 31.96 -12.90
C ARG A 105 0.29 30.50 -13.05
N LEU A 106 1.60 30.24 -13.09
CA LEU A 106 2.17 28.89 -13.20
C LEU A 106 1.90 28.05 -11.96
N GLU A 107 1.96 28.63 -10.76
CA GLU A 107 1.61 27.96 -9.51
C GLU A 107 0.12 27.61 -9.47
N LYS A 108 -0.77 28.53 -9.88
CA LYS A 108 -2.20 28.21 -10.04
C LYS A 108 -2.42 27.10 -11.07
N GLN A 109 -1.60 27.03 -12.12
CA GLN A 109 -1.68 25.99 -13.14
C GLN A 109 -1.20 24.63 -12.61
N ASN A 110 -0.04 24.59 -11.93
CA ASN A 110 0.48 23.40 -11.27
C ASN A 110 -0.44 22.88 -10.16
N MET A 111 -1.04 23.78 -9.38
CA MET A 111 -2.07 23.42 -8.40
C MET A 111 -3.30 22.85 -9.10
N LYS A 112 -3.71 23.39 -10.25
CA LYS A 112 -4.84 22.86 -11.02
C LYS A 112 -4.56 21.47 -11.62
N ASP A 113 -3.33 21.23 -12.08
CA ASP A 113 -2.91 19.98 -12.73
C ASP A 113 -2.56 18.87 -11.72
N SER A 114 -2.08 19.22 -10.52
CA SER A 114 -1.81 18.25 -9.44
C SER A 114 -3.08 17.73 -8.72
N LEU A 115 -4.20 18.43 -8.89
CA LEU A 115 -5.44 18.16 -8.14
C LEU A 115 -6.39 17.14 -8.76
N ASP A 116 -6.18 16.70 -10.01
CA ASP A 116 -7.21 15.94 -10.73
C ASP A 116 -7.13 14.41 -10.55
N MET A 117 -6.08 13.87 -9.90
CA MET A 117 -5.93 12.40 -9.74
C MET A 117 -5.71 11.86 -8.32
N ASN A 118 -5.36 12.68 -7.33
CA ASN A 118 -5.00 12.18 -5.98
C ASN A 118 -5.78 12.84 -4.82
N ARG A 119 -6.88 13.55 -5.08
CA ARG A 119 -7.60 14.31 -4.03
C ARG A 119 -8.45 13.44 -3.08
N TYR A 120 -8.59 12.15 -3.35
CA TYR A 120 -9.52 11.25 -2.65
C TYR A 120 -8.87 9.98 -2.06
N GLU A 121 -7.54 9.86 -2.06
CA GLU A 121 -6.84 8.86 -1.23
C GLU A 121 -6.54 9.50 0.12
N GLU A 122 -7.21 9.04 1.17
CA GLU A 122 -6.84 9.38 2.55
C GLU A 122 -5.42 8.87 2.84
N PRO A 123 -4.52 9.70 3.40
CA PRO A 123 -3.26 9.23 3.91
C PRO A 123 -3.51 8.15 4.97
N SER A 124 -2.89 6.99 4.78
CA SER A 124 -2.88 5.94 5.78
C SER A 124 -2.16 6.44 7.05
N ASP A 125 -2.74 6.12 8.21
CA ASP A 125 -2.51 6.52 9.62
C ASP A 125 -1.04 6.41 10.16
N SER A 126 -0.04 6.66 9.33
CA SER A 126 1.39 6.45 9.62
C SER A 126 2.27 7.60 9.14
N GLU A 127 1.71 8.70 8.66
CA GLU A 127 2.43 9.93 8.29
C GLU A 127 1.67 11.17 8.82
N SER A 128 1.73 11.43 10.13
CA SER A 128 1.33 12.74 10.69
C SER A 128 2.16 13.10 11.93
N GLU A 129 3.36 13.62 11.68
CA GLU A 129 4.04 14.54 12.60
C GLU A 129 4.39 15.77 11.78
N ASP A 130 3.38 16.59 11.51
CA ASP A 130 3.44 18.04 11.27
C ASP A 130 1.99 18.53 11.35
N ASP A 131 1.73 19.61 12.09
CA ASP A 131 0.39 20.16 12.33
C ASP A 131 -0.35 20.39 11.00
N ASP A 132 -1.32 19.54 10.66
CA ASP A 132 -2.20 19.73 9.50
C ASP A 132 -3.08 20.97 9.73
N GLU A 133 -2.59 22.15 9.34
CA GLU A 133 -3.32 23.44 9.38
C GLU A 133 -4.67 23.39 8.63
N ARG A 134 -4.88 22.36 7.79
CA ARG A 134 -6.14 22.06 7.09
C ARG A 134 -7.35 21.87 8.01
N PHE A 135 -7.13 21.38 9.23
CA PHE A 135 -8.20 21.14 10.21
C PHE A 135 -8.26 22.20 11.31
N SER A 136 -7.52 23.31 11.16
CA SER A 136 -7.65 24.45 12.08
C SER A 136 -9.09 25.01 12.06
N ARG A 137 -9.56 25.47 13.22
CA ARG A 137 -10.89 26.08 13.40
C ARG A 137 -11.13 27.25 12.42
N GLU A 138 -10.08 27.99 12.08
CA GLU A 138 -10.18 29.10 11.12
C GLU A 138 -10.31 28.62 9.67
N ALA A 139 -9.66 27.50 9.31
CA ALA A 139 -9.73 26.93 7.96
C ALA A 139 -11.11 26.31 7.70
N THR A 140 -11.68 25.64 8.71
CA THR A 140 -13.03 25.09 8.66
C THR A 140 -14.10 26.19 8.56
N GLU A 141 -13.98 27.28 9.32
CA GLU A 141 -14.87 28.44 9.18
C GLU A 141 -14.79 29.12 7.80
N LYS A 142 -13.59 29.22 7.21
CA LYS A 142 -13.41 29.76 5.85
C LYS A 142 -14.08 28.87 4.80
N ASN A 143 -13.92 27.55 4.91
CA ASN A 143 -14.57 26.59 4.02
C ASN A 143 -16.09 26.66 4.11
N PHE A 144 -16.62 26.80 5.33
CA PHE A 144 -18.06 26.95 5.56
C PHE A 144 -18.61 28.24 4.94
N LYS A 145 -17.94 29.38 5.14
CA LYS A 145 -18.33 30.66 4.53
C LYS A 145 -18.28 30.62 3.00
N ASP A 146 -17.27 29.95 2.42
CA ASP A 146 -17.17 29.76 0.98
C ASP A 146 -18.26 28.84 0.43
N PHE A 147 -18.68 27.83 1.19
CA PHE A 147 -19.82 26.98 0.86
C PHE A 147 -21.14 27.77 0.89
N GLU A 148 -21.42 28.53 1.96
CA GLU A 148 -22.62 29.38 2.04
C GLU A 148 -22.71 30.38 0.89
N ARG A 149 -21.59 31.01 0.52
CA ARG A 149 -21.54 31.95 -0.60
C ARG A 149 -21.90 31.27 -1.92
N LYS A 150 -21.41 30.04 -2.15
CA LYS A 150 -21.74 29.26 -3.35
C LYS A 150 -23.21 28.83 -3.34
N PHE A 151 -23.74 28.46 -2.19
CA PHE A 151 -25.13 28.07 -2.02
C PHE A 151 -26.08 29.22 -2.32
N LYS A 152 -25.86 30.40 -1.73
CA LYS A 152 -26.65 31.62 -2.04
C LYS A 152 -26.63 31.97 -3.52
N LYS A 153 -25.47 31.87 -4.16
CA LYS A 153 -25.33 32.13 -5.60
C LYS A 153 -26.07 31.11 -6.46
N HIS A 154 -26.13 29.84 -6.03
CA HIS A 154 -26.91 28.81 -6.71
C HIS A 154 -28.42 29.05 -6.54
N GLU A 155 -28.85 29.45 -5.34
CA GLU A 155 -30.23 29.85 -5.06
C GLU A 155 -30.67 31.04 -5.93
N GLU A 156 -29.80 32.05 -6.10
CA GLU A 156 -30.05 33.17 -7.01
C GLU A 156 -30.19 32.73 -8.48
N LEU A 157 -29.34 31.80 -8.93
CA LEU A 157 -29.44 31.27 -10.29
C LEU A 157 -30.75 30.50 -10.50
N LEU A 158 -31.22 29.75 -9.48
CA LEU A 158 -32.50 29.05 -9.52
C LEU A 158 -33.68 30.02 -9.53
N LYS A 159 -33.64 31.09 -8.71
CA LYS A 159 -34.68 32.14 -8.73
C LYS A 159 -34.75 32.82 -10.11
N ASN A 160 -33.61 33.15 -10.69
CA ASN A 160 -33.56 33.72 -12.04
C ASN A 160 -34.06 32.75 -13.12
N PHE A 161 -33.98 31.44 -12.89
CA PHE A 161 -34.55 30.43 -13.78
C PHE A 161 -36.08 30.32 -13.61
N THR A 162 -36.60 30.39 -12.38
CA THR A 162 -38.05 30.37 -12.13
C THR A 162 -38.74 31.63 -12.61
N ASP A 163 -38.05 32.77 -12.54
CA ASP A 163 -38.56 34.09 -12.92
C ASP A 163 -38.42 34.35 -14.43
N ALA A 164 -37.87 33.41 -15.20
CA ALA A 164 -37.68 33.56 -16.64
C ALA A 164 -39.02 33.47 -17.39
N GLU A 165 -39.42 34.56 -18.06
CA GLU A 165 -40.67 34.62 -18.82
C GLU A 165 -40.61 33.89 -20.18
N THR A 166 -39.41 33.72 -20.75
CA THR A 166 -39.19 33.10 -22.07
C THR A 166 -38.43 31.78 -21.96
N LEU A 167 -38.76 30.82 -22.84
CA LEU A 167 -38.09 29.51 -22.89
C LEU A 167 -36.60 29.62 -23.23
N ASP A 168 -36.23 30.56 -24.09
CA ASP A 168 -34.83 30.78 -24.49
C ASP A 168 -33.99 31.33 -23.33
N ASP A 169 -34.56 32.23 -22.52
CA ASP A 169 -33.87 32.74 -21.34
C ASP A 169 -33.81 31.70 -20.22
N ALA A 170 -34.86 30.90 -20.05
CA ALA A 170 -34.84 29.74 -19.16
C ALA A 170 -33.73 28.75 -19.57
N PHE A 171 -33.56 28.46 -20.87
CA PHE A 171 -32.49 27.59 -21.37
C PHE A 171 -31.09 28.17 -21.14
N LYS A 172 -30.91 29.50 -21.28
CA LYS A 172 -29.64 30.18 -20.93
C LYS A 172 -29.32 30.06 -19.44
N TRP A 173 -30.30 30.25 -18.57
CA TRP A 173 -30.14 30.09 -17.13
C TRP A 173 -29.86 28.64 -16.75
N MET A 174 -30.54 27.68 -17.38
CA MET A 174 -30.28 26.26 -17.24
C MET A 174 -28.82 25.90 -17.57
N SER A 175 -28.29 26.37 -18.70
CA SER A 175 -26.88 26.15 -19.06
C SER A 175 -25.89 26.81 -18.08
N ARG A 176 -26.26 27.96 -17.50
CA ARG A 176 -25.45 28.64 -16.48
C ARG A 176 -25.45 27.89 -15.15
N ILE A 177 -26.59 27.35 -14.74
CA ILE A 177 -26.74 26.50 -13.56
C ILE A 177 -25.87 25.24 -13.74
N ASP A 178 -25.99 24.55 -14.87
CA ASP A 178 -25.22 23.33 -15.17
C ASP A 178 -23.71 23.58 -15.10
N LYS A 179 -23.24 24.68 -15.69
CA LYS A 179 -21.82 25.08 -15.64
C LYS A 179 -21.37 25.45 -14.21
N PHE A 180 -22.25 26.07 -13.43
CA PHE A 180 -21.97 26.44 -12.05
C PHE A 180 -21.88 25.20 -11.16
N GLU A 181 -22.84 24.28 -11.26
CA GLU A 181 -22.86 23.00 -10.55
C GLU A 181 -21.66 22.14 -10.91
N HIS A 182 -21.37 21.96 -12.19
CA HIS A 182 -20.19 21.20 -12.62
C HIS A 182 -18.87 21.84 -12.12
N LYS A 183 -18.82 23.14 -11.86
CA LYS A 183 -17.60 23.79 -11.36
C LYS A 183 -17.46 23.73 -9.84
N HIS A 184 -18.56 23.90 -9.11
CA HIS A 184 -18.53 24.14 -7.67
C HIS A 184 -19.16 23.03 -6.83
N PHE A 185 -20.10 22.27 -7.39
CA PHE A 185 -20.78 21.14 -6.78
C PHE A 185 -20.53 19.87 -7.58
N ARG A 186 -19.26 19.60 -7.88
CA ARG A 186 -18.89 18.30 -8.45
C ARG A 186 -19.23 17.23 -7.42
N LEU A 187 -20.17 16.36 -7.78
CA LEU A 187 -20.40 15.13 -7.04
C LEU A 187 -19.09 14.34 -7.00
N ARG A 188 -18.88 13.57 -5.93
CA ARG A 188 -17.75 12.65 -5.85
C ARG A 188 -17.77 11.75 -7.11
N PRO A 189 -16.62 11.43 -7.70
CA PRO A 189 -16.55 10.71 -8.99
C PRO A 189 -17.35 9.40 -9.00
N GLU A 190 -17.51 8.78 -7.84
CA GLU A 190 -18.30 7.57 -7.65
C GLU A 190 -19.79 7.78 -7.97
N TYR A 191 -20.42 8.85 -7.49
CA TYR A 191 -21.81 9.17 -7.83
C TYR A 191 -21.96 9.59 -9.30
N ARG A 192 -20.91 10.19 -9.91
CA ARG A 192 -20.93 10.53 -11.34
C ARG A 192 -20.99 9.27 -12.20
N VAL A 193 -20.16 8.28 -11.88
CA VAL A 193 -20.15 6.98 -12.58
C VAL A 193 -21.48 6.26 -12.41
N ILE A 194 -22.06 6.27 -11.21
CA ILE A 194 -23.39 5.71 -10.93
C ILE A 194 -24.47 6.41 -11.76
N GLY A 195 -24.48 7.75 -11.78
CA GLY A 195 -25.43 8.54 -12.56
C GLY A 195 -25.31 8.29 -14.07
N GLU A 196 -24.09 8.19 -14.58
CA GLU A 196 -23.84 7.87 -16.00
C GLU A 196 -24.32 6.45 -16.34
N LEU A 197 -24.06 5.46 -15.47
CA LEU A 197 -24.56 4.09 -15.63
C LEU A 197 -26.09 4.02 -15.58
N MET A 198 -26.74 4.77 -14.68
CA MET A 198 -28.20 4.88 -14.61
C MET A 198 -28.79 5.48 -15.89
N ASN A 199 -28.19 6.56 -16.39
CA ASN A 199 -28.62 7.21 -17.62
C ASN A 199 -28.48 6.28 -18.83
N ARG A 200 -27.35 5.54 -18.93
CA ARG A 200 -27.14 4.54 -19.98
C ARG A 200 -28.11 3.38 -19.85
N LEU A 201 -28.38 2.89 -18.64
CA LEU A 201 -29.35 1.82 -18.39
C LEU A 201 -30.77 2.22 -18.80
N LYS A 202 -31.13 3.50 -18.62
CA LYS A 202 -32.44 4.05 -19.02
C LYS A 202 -32.61 4.13 -20.54
N VAL A 203 -31.53 4.38 -21.28
CA VAL A 203 -31.55 4.51 -22.75
C VAL A 203 -31.38 3.15 -23.46
N ALA A 204 -30.71 2.18 -22.82
CA ALA A 204 -30.45 0.87 -23.42
C ALA A 204 -31.74 0.07 -23.70
N THR A 205 -31.93 -0.30 -24.97
CA THR A 205 -33.04 -1.14 -25.43
C THR A 205 -32.71 -2.63 -25.42
N ASP A 206 -31.42 -2.96 -25.56
CA ASP A 206 -30.95 -4.34 -25.70
C ASP A 206 -30.87 -5.04 -24.35
N ILE A 207 -31.49 -6.22 -24.25
CA ILE A 207 -31.60 -7.00 -23.00
C ILE A 207 -30.21 -7.32 -22.42
N LYS A 208 -29.25 -7.67 -23.29
CA LYS A 208 -27.87 -7.99 -22.89
C LYS A 208 -27.12 -6.76 -22.37
N GLU A 209 -27.27 -5.61 -23.03
CA GLU A 209 -26.62 -4.37 -22.58
C GLU A 209 -27.23 -3.87 -21.26
N LYS A 210 -28.56 -3.98 -21.11
CA LYS A 210 -29.27 -3.66 -19.88
C LYS A 210 -28.81 -4.51 -18.70
N PHE A 211 -28.64 -5.82 -18.91
CA PHE A 211 -28.10 -6.73 -17.89
C PHE A 211 -26.69 -6.34 -17.44
N ILE A 212 -25.79 -6.06 -18.39
CA ILE A 212 -24.41 -5.66 -18.10
C ILE A 212 -24.35 -4.31 -17.38
N LEU A 213 -25.14 -3.33 -17.82
CA LEU A 213 -25.20 -2.01 -17.19
C LEU A 213 -25.78 -2.09 -15.78
N GLN A 214 -26.80 -2.93 -15.57
CA GLN A 214 -27.41 -3.13 -14.26
C GLN A 214 -26.44 -3.81 -13.28
N HIS A 215 -25.67 -4.80 -13.73
CA HIS A 215 -24.65 -5.43 -12.89
C HIS A 215 -23.51 -4.44 -12.51
N LYS A 216 -23.06 -3.63 -13.48
CA LYS A 216 -22.06 -2.58 -13.23
C LYS A 216 -22.57 -1.51 -12.27
N LEU A 217 -23.85 -1.12 -12.40
CA LEU A 217 -24.51 -0.18 -11.50
C LEU A 217 -24.60 -0.74 -10.08
N ASN A 218 -25.06 -1.98 -9.92
CA ASN A 218 -25.17 -2.64 -8.61
C ASN A 218 -23.81 -2.82 -7.92
N ARG A 219 -22.75 -3.06 -8.70
CA ARG A 219 -21.37 -3.10 -8.17
C ARG A 219 -20.90 -1.72 -7.71
N ALA A 220 -21.13 -0.68 -8.52
CA ALA A 220 -20.77 0.69 -8.16
C ALA A 220 -21.53 1.19 -6.92
N MET A 221 -22.84 0.89 -6.83
CA MET A 221 -23.67 1.22 -5.66
C MET A 221 -23.18 0.55 -4.38
N ARG A 222 -22.81 -0.74 -4.41
CA ARG A 222 -22.24 -1.45 -3.25
C ARG A 222 -20.95 -0.81 -2.76
N LEU A 223 -20.07 -0.43 -3.68
CA LEU A 223 -18.79 0.21 -3.34
C LEU A 223 -18.98 1.59 -2.69
N VAL A 224 -19.96 2.36 -3.16
CA VAL A 224 -20.29 3.67 -2.54
C VAL A 224 -20.93 3.49 -1.17
N GLN A 225 -21.89 2.57 -1.03
CA GLN A 225 -22.53 2.28 0.25
C GLN A 225 -21.51 1.82 1.30
N TRP A 226 -20.55 0.98 0.92
CA TRP A 226 -19.47 0.59 1.82
C TRP A 226 -18.61 1.78 2.22
N LYS A 227 -18.24 2.64 1.27
CA LYS A 227 -17.43 3.83 1.57
C LYS A 227 -18.15 4.81 2.50
N GLU A 228 -19.45 5.04 2.29
CA GLU A 228 -20.30 5.88 3.14
C GLU A 228 -20.52 5.28 4.55
N ALA A 229 -20.66 3.95 4.64
CA ALA A 229 -20.83 3.22 5.90
C ALA A 229 -19.57 3.23 6.78
N TYR A 230 -18.42 3.61 6.24
CA TYR A 230 -17.17 3.77 7.00
C TYR A 230 -16.61 5.20 6.93
N ASP A 231 -17.37 6.18 6.42
CA ASP A 231 -16.95 7.59 6.38
C ASP A 231 -17.04 8.19 7.80
N PRO A 232 -15.90 8.61 8.41
CA PRO A 232 -15.88 9.16 9.77
C PRO A 232 -16.55 10.54 9.84
N GLU A 233 -16.82 11.21 8.72
CA GLU A 233 -17.51 12.51 8.73
C GLU A 233 -19.05 12.38 8.60
N ASN A 234 -19.57 11.16 8.40
CA ASN A 234 -21.00 10.94 8.22
C ASN A 234 -21.74 10.93 9.58
N PRO A 235 -22.65 11.89 9.86
CA PRO A 235 -23.37 11.96 11.12
C PRO A 235 -24.27 10.74 11.39
N ALA A 236 -24.63 9.96 10.35
CA ALA A 236 -25.36 8.71 10.50
C ALA A 236 -24.51 7.56 11.07
N ASN A 237 -23.18 7.65 10.95
CA ASN A 237 -22.21 6.69 11.52
C ASN A 237 -21.80 7.03 12.95
N TYR A 238 -21.96 8.29 13.36
CA TYR A 238 -21.89 8.65 14.77
C TYR A 238 -23.19 8.22 15.44
N GLY A 239 -23.23 6.97 15.91
CA GLY A 239 -24.27 6.56 16.86
C GLY A 239 -24.34 7.56 18.01
N LEU A 240 -25.54 8.02 18.38
CA LEU A 240 -25.77 8.90 19.52
C LEU A 240 -25.01 8.38 20.75
N ILE A 241 -23.88 9.02 21.09
CA ILE A 241 -23.26 8.86 22.41
C ILE A 241 -24.02 9.83 23.32
N GLN A 242 -25.15 9.39 23.86
CA GLN A 242 -25.72 10.03 25.04
C GLN A 242 -24.93 9.56 26.25
N HIS A 243 -24.22 10.50 26.89
CA HIS A 243 -23.69 10.33 28.22
C HIS A 243 -24.84 10.28 29.23
N GLU A 244 -25.14 9.10 29.80
CA GLU A 244 -25.83 9.01 31.08
C GLU A 244 -25.52 7.67 31.78
N GLN A 245 -25.48 7.71 33.11
CA GLN A 245 -24.88 6.72 33.98
C GLN A 245 -25.83 5.58 34.38
N VAL A 246 -25.23 4.43 34.73
CA VAL A 246 -25.72 3.34 35.62
C VAL A 246 -26.69 2.28 35.06
N GLY A 247 -26.21 1.03 34.98
CA GLY A 247 -27.01 -0.21 35.14
C GLY A 247 -27.16 -1.12 33.91
N PRO A 248 -27.01 -2.46 34.02
CA PRO A 248 -26.89 -3.35 32.87
C PRO A 248 -28.24 -3.96 32.46
N THR A 249 -28.59 -3.88 31.18
CA THR A 249 -29.60 -4.76 30.58
C THR A 249 -29.22 -5.11 29.15
N VAL A 250 -29.14 -6.42 28.92
CA VAL A 250 -28.89 -7.12 27.67
C VAL A 250 -30.26 -7.30 26.97
N ASP A 251 -30.24 -7.53 25.65
CA ASP A 251 -31.36 -7.89 24.76
C ASP A 251 -32.22 -6.76 24.17
N ALA A 252 -31.82 -6.28 22.97
CA ALA A 252 -32.75 -5.76 21.97
C ALA A 252 -32.19 -5.58 20.53
N LEU A 253 -30.87 -5.72 20.29
CA LEU A 253 -30.25 -5.22 19.05
C LEU A 253 -29.77 -6.28 18.03
N GLN A 254 -29.99 -7.58 18.28
CA GLN A 254 -29.51 -8.64 17.36
C GLN A 254 -30.53 -9.12 16.31
N HIS A 255 -31.80 -8.70 16.36
CA HIS A 255 -32.83 -9.25 15.48
C HIS A 255 -33.21 -8.43 14.23
N SER A 256 -32.82 -7.16 14.13
CA SER A 256 -33.22 -6.33 12.97
C SER A 256 -32.26 -6.43 11.76
N GLY A 257 -31.04 -6.95 11.96
CA GLY A 257 -30.04 -7.11 10.90
C GLY A 257 -30.13 -8.42 10.10
N PHE A 258 -30.62 -9.50 10.72
CA PHE A 258 -30.55 -10.85 10.17
C PHE A 258 -31.67 -11.23 9.18
N GLU A 259 -32.79 -10.50 9.16
CA GLU A 259 -33.92 -10.84 8.29
C GLU A 259 -33.74 -10.35 6.84
N LYS A 260 -32.94 -9.30 6.61
CA LYS A 260 -32.66 -8.80 5.26
C LYS A 260 -31.54 -9.56 4.54
N GLU A 261 -30.63 -10.20 5.27
CA GLU A 261 -29.59 -11.05 4.66
C GLU A 261 -30.13 -12.42 4.23
N LYS A 262 -31.15 -12.97 4.90
CA LYS A 262 -31.74 -14.27 4.53
C LYS A 262 -32.58 -14.26 3.24
N GLN A 263 -33.12 -13.12 2.82
CA GLN A 263 -33.92 -13.03 1.58
C GLN A 263 -33.08 -12.94 0.31
N ILE A 264 -31.79 -12.60 0.41
CA ILE A 264 -30.90 -12.43 -0.75
C ILE A 264 -30.27 -13.76 -1.19
N ILE A 265 -30.28 -14.78 -0.32
CA ILE A 265 -29.58 -16.06 -0.53
C ILE A 265 -30.43 -17.09 -1.31
N LEU A 266 -31.72 -16.82 -1.55
CA LEU A 266 -32.69 -17.82 -2.06
C LEU A 266 -33.14 -17.64 -3.53
N GLY A 267 -32.44 -16.86 -4.36
CA GLY A 267 -32.86 -16.65 -5.75
C GLY A 267 -31.71 -16.44 -6.72
N ASP A 268 -31.19 -17.52 -7.30
CA ASP A 268 -31.19 -17.80 -8.76
C ASP A 268 -30.23 -18.95 -9.06
N ASP A 269 -30.77 -20.18 -9.08
CA ASP A 269 -30.15 -21.32 -9.77
C ASP A 269 -30.75 -21.42 -11.18
N ALA A 270 -29.95 -21.10 -12.20
CA ALA A 270 -30.08 -21.70 -13.54
C ALA A 270 -28.93 -21.30 -14.49
N ASN A 271 -28.13 -22.32 -14.82
CA ASN A 271 -27.36 -22.53 -16.06
C ASN A 271 -26.14 -21.64 -16.32
N ASN A 272 -24.95 -22.20 -16.13
CA ASN A 272 -23.99 -22.49 -17.22
C ASN A 272 -22.91 -23.45 -16.70
N GLU A 273 -22.76 -24.57 -17.39
CA GLU A 273 -21.67 -25.54 -17.25
C GLU A 273 -20.36 -24.95 -17.84
N ASP A 274 -19.23 -25.47 -17.34
CA ASP A 274 -17.83 -25.31 -17.81
C ASP A 274 -16.96 -24.22 -17.15
N ASP A 275 -16.50 -24.50 -15.91
CA ASP A 275 -15.11 -24.37 -15.38
C ASP A 275 -15.09 -24.45 -13.82
N SER A 276 -15.46 -25.60 -13.23
CA SER A 276 -15.87 -25.68 -11.80
C SER A 276 -14.79 -26.00 -10.76
N ASP A 277 -13.54 -26.28 -11.11
CA ASP A 277 -12.60 -26.84 -10.11
C ASP A 277 -11.90 -25.82 -9.19
N SER A 278 -12.06 -24.50 -9.42
CA SER A 278 -11.30 -23.48 -8.68
C SER A 278 -12.13 -22.41 -7.95
N GLU A 279 -13.39 -22.18 -8.33
CA GLU A 279 -14.28 -21.25 -7.63
C GLU A 279 -15.01 -21.92 -6.45
N GLU A 280 -15.37 -23.21 -6.58
CA GLU A 280 -16.01 -23.98 -5.49
C GLU A 280 -15.07 -24.16 -4.28
N GLU A 281 -13.75 -24.25 -4.47
CA GLU A 281 -12.80 -24.49 -3.37
C GLU A 281 -12.59 -23.26 -2.46
N PHE A 282 -12.84 -22.04 -2.96
CA PHE A 282 -12.56 -20.80 -2.24
C PHE A 282 -13.71 -20.36 -1.34
N ASP A 283 -14.96 -20.49 -1.81
CA ASP A 283 -16.16 -20.18 -1.00
C ASP A 283 -16.33 -21.20 0.14
N ASP A 284 -16.06 -22.47 -0.16
CA ASP A 284 -15.96 -23.58 0.80
C ASP A 284 -15.09 -23.29 2.02
N GLN A 285 -13.96 -22.59 1.84
CA GLN A 285 -12.99 -22.36 2.92
C GLN A 285 -13.46 -21.26 3.87
N LYS A 286 -14.11 -20.22 3.34
CA LYS A 286 -14.67 -19.13 4.15
C LYS A 286 -15.82 -19.63 5.01
N GLU A 287 -16.66 -20.51 4.46
CA GLU A 287 -17.72 -21.18 5.20
C GLU A 287 -17.17 -22.08 6.31
N LYS A 288 -16.11 -22.86 6.01
CA LYS A 288 -15.41 -23.68 7.01
C LYS A 288 -14.81 -22.84 8.15
N ASP A 289 -14.24 -21.67 7.84
CA ASP A 289 -13.70 -20.74 8.84
C ASP A 289 -14.79 -20.11 9.71
N ASN A 290 -15.93 -19.70 9.12
CA ASN A 290 -17.07 -19.15 9.86
C ASN A 290 -17.68 -20.19 10.80
N ILE A 291 -17.90 -21.42 10.32
CA ILE A 291 -18.41 -22.53 11.13
C ILE A 291 -17.45 -22.85 12.29
N LEU A 292 -16.14 -22.76 12.06
CA LEU A 292 -15.15 -23.00 13.11
C LEU A 292 -15.15 -21.87 14.16
N LEU A 293 -15.36 -20.63 13.74
CA LEU A 293 -15.47 -19.48 14.64
C LEU A 293 -16.70 -19.62 15.55
N GLU A 294 -17.88 -19.93 14.97
CA GLU A 294 -19.10 -20.16 15.73
C GLU A 294 -18.96 -21.31 16.75
N LYS A 295 -18.23 -22.36 16.39
CA LYS A 295 -17.92 -23.47 17.31
C LYS A 295 -17.04 -23.03 18.47
N LEU A 296 -16.05 -22.17 18.23
CA LEU A 296 -15.20 -21.61 19.30
C LEU A 296 -16.01 -20.72 20.23
N ASP A 297 -16.81 -19.80 19.68
CA ASP A 297 -17.66 -18.90 20.46
C ASP A 297 -18.67 -19.67 21.32
N ALA A 298 -19.23 -20.76 20.79
CA ALA A 298 -20.12 -21.64 21.54
C ALA A 298 -19.40 -22.36 22.70
N ILE A 299 -18.14 -22.78 22.53
CA ILE A 299 -17.34 -23.41 23.59
C ILE A 299 -16.92 -22.38 24.64
N ASP A 300 -16.50 -21.18 24.22
CA ASP A 300 -16.12 -20.11 25.14
C ASP A 300 -17.31 -19.68 26.00
N LYS A 301 -18.51 -19.55 25.41
CA LYS A 301 -19.75 -19.28 26.15
C LYS A 301 -20.07 -20.38 27.17
N LYS A 302 -19.95 -21.65 26.79
CA LYS A 302 -20.13 -22.78 27.72
C LYS A 302 -19.08 -22.78 28.84
N LEU A 303 -17.84 -22.43 28.54
CA LEU A 303 -16.78 -22.32 29.54
C LEU A 303 -17.09 -21.23 30.57
N GLU A 304 -17.55 -20.06 30.12
CA GLU A 304 -17.96 -18.97 31.02
C GLU A 304 -19.12 -19.38 31.94
N GLU A 305 -20.16 -20.00 31.38
CA GLU A 305 -21.30 -20.51 32.16
C GLU A 305 -20.86 -21.52 33.23
N LYS A 306 -20.00 -22.48 32.84
CA LYS A 306 -19.50 -23.54 33.75
C LYS A 306 -18.54 -23.01 34.81
N LEU A 307 -17.72 -22.02 34.47
CA LEU A 307 -16.83 -21.36 35.44
C LEU A 307 -17.63 -20.56 36.49
N ALA A 308 -18.71 -19.89 36.07
CA ALA A 308 -19.61 -19.20 36.99
C ALA A 308 -20.35 -20.19 37.92
N GLU A 309 -20.77 -21.35 37.41
CA GLU A 309 -21.36 -22.42 38.22
C GLU A 309 -20.35 -23.03 39.22
N LEU A 310 -19.08 -23.16 38.81
CA LEU A 310 -18.02 -23.70 39.66
C LEU A 310 -17.76 -22.83 40.90
N GLU A 311 -17.87 -21.51 40.77
CA GLU A 311 -17.60 -20.55 41.87
C GLU A 311 -18.49 -20.78 43.09
N TYR A 312 -19.72 -21.26 42.88
CA TYR A 312 -20.71 -21.49 43.94
C TYR A 312 -20.92 -22.97 44.29
N THR A 313 -20.26 -23.91 43.60
CA THR A 313 -20.45 -25.35 43.78
C THR A 313 -19.25 -26.01 44.45
N PHE A 314 -19.48 -26.62 45.61
CA PHE A 314 -18.43 -27.28 46.39
C PHE A 314 -18.63 -28.81 46.45
N GLY A 315 -17.54 -29.54 46.73
CA GLY A 315 -17.57 -30.98 46.98
C GLY A 315 -17.54 -31.84 45.70
N LYS A 316 -18.26 -32.97 45.70
CA LYS A 316 -18.24 -33.92 44.57
C LYS A 316 -18.80 -33.33 43.27
N LYS A 317 -19.79 -32.43 43.38
CA LYS A 317 -20.38 -31.75 42.21
C LYS A 317 -19.41 -30.75 41.58
N GLY A 318 -18.64 -30.02 42.40
CA GLY A 318 -17.58 -29.14 41.91
C GLY A 318 -16.50 -29.91 41.14
N LYS A 319 -16.08 -31.09 41.63
CA LYS A 319 -15.11 -31.94 40.91
C LYS A 319 -15.58 -32.38 39.52
N LEU A 320 -16.87 -32.71 39.37
CA LEU A 320 -17.43 -33.06 38.06
C LEU A 320 -17.45 -31.87 37.11
N LEU A 321 -17.75 -30.66 37.63
CA LEU A 321 -17.68 -29.42 36.86
C LEU A 321 -16.25 -29.05 36.45
N GLU A 322 -15.26 -29.28 37.32
CA GLU A 322 -13.84 -29.11 36.99
C GLU A 322 -13.39 -30.04 35.85
N GLU A 323 -13.86 -31.28 35.85
CA GLU A 323 -13.60 -32.24 34.75
C GLU A 323 -14.27 -31.76 33.46
N GLU A 324 -15.54 -31.33 33.50
CA GLU A 324 -16.26 -30.80 32.33
C GLU A 324 -15.58 -29.53 31.76
N ILE A 325 -15.12 -28.62 32.61
CA ILE A 325 -14.36 -27.42 32.21
C ILE A 325 -13.04 -27.81 31.56
N ARG A 326 -12.37 -28.85 32.08
CA ARG A 326 -11.12 -29.35 31.51
C ARG A 326 -11.35 -29.93 30.11
N ASP A 327 -12.40 -30.73 29.93
CA ASP A 327 -12.77 -31.32 28.65
C ASP A 327 -13.12 -30.24 27.62
N LEU A 328 -13.91 -29.23 28.00
CA LEU A 328 -14.24 -28.08 27.14
C LEU A 328 -13.00 -27.26 26.76
N ALA A 329 -12.08 -27.06 27.71
CA ALA A 329 -10.83 -26.36 27.44
C ALA A 329 -9.91 -27.15 26.50
N GLU A 330 -9.89 -28.48 26.61
CA GLU A 330 -9.18 -29.37 25.69
C GLU A 330 -9.80 -29.31 24.29
N GLU A 331 -11.13 -29.37 24.17
CA GLU A 331 -11.84 -29.21 22.88
C GLU A 331 -11.55 -27.84 22.23
N ARG A 332 -11.56 -26.75 23.01
CA ARG A 332 -11.20 -25.41 22.53
C ARG A 332 -9.77 -25.38 22.00
N ASN A 333 -8.84 -25.99 22.73
CA ASN A 333 -7.43 -26.06 22.33
C ASN A 333 -7.26 -26.89 21.04
N ASP A 334 -7.92 -28.03 20.90
CA ASP A 334 -7.89 -28.88 19.70
C ASP A 334 -8.37 -28.14 18.45
N LEU A 335 -9.47 -27.38 18.57
CA LEU A 335 -10.00 -26.55 17.48
C LEU A 335 -9.03 -25.40 17.14
N THR A 336 -8.41 -24.79 18.16
CA THR A 336 -7.39 -23.76 17.96
C THR A 336 -6.14 -24.32 17.29
N GLU A 337 -5.74 -25.54 17.62
CA GLU A 337 -4.59 -26.23 17.03
C GLU A 337 -4.81 -26.57 15.55
N LYS A 338 -6.03 -26.95 15.15
CA LYS A 338 -6.38 -27.12 13.73
C LYS A 338 -6.12 -25.84 12.92
N LYS A 339 -6.46 -24.66 13.46
CA LYS A 339 -6.19 -23.35 12.84
C LYS A 339 -4.70 -22.98 12.82
N ARG A 340 -3.92 -23.48 13.79
CA ARG A 340 -2.48 -23.18 13.93
C ARG A 340 -1.57 -24.10 13.11
N ARG A 341 -2.08 -25.13 12.45
CA ARG A 341 -1.25 -25.98 11.59
C ARG A 341 -0.68 -25.10 10.46
N PRO A 342 0.65 -24.93 10.38
CA PRO A 342 1.25 -24.13 9.33
C PRO A 342 0.85 -24.74 7.98
N LEU A 343 0.34 -23.92 7.06
CA LEU A 343 0.04 -24.33 5.69
C LEU A 343 1.35 -24.77 5.01
N TYR A 344 1.69 -26.05 5.15
CA TYR A 344 2.73 -26.68 4.35
C TYR A 344 2.08 -27.17 3.05
N ARG A 345 2.08 -26.32 2.03
CA ARG A 345 1.71 -26.76 0.67
C ARG A 345 2.87 -27.57 0.10
N LYS A 346 2.60 -28.82 -0.28
CA LYS A 346 3.55 -29.64 -1.05
C LYS A 346 3.84 -28.95 -2.38
N ASN A 347 5.06 -29.10 -2.90
CA ASN A 347 5.53 -28.55 -4.20
C ASN A 347 5.79 -27.03 -4.26
N PHE A 348 5.92 -26.36 -3.11
CA PHE A 348 6.38 -24.96 -3.08
C PHE A 348 7.77 -24.85 -2.47
N ASP A 349 8.68 -24.25 -3.23
CA ASP A 349 9.99 -23.88 -2.73
C ASP A 349 9.96 -22.49 -2.12
N VAL A 350 10.69 -22.31 -1.03
CA VAL A 350 10.79 -21.02 -0.33
C VAL A 350 12.24 -20.56 -0.30
N LYS A 351 12.48 -19.30 -0.64
CA LYS A 351 13.80 -18.67 -0.62
C LYS A 351 13.78 -17.42 0.24
N LEU A 352 14.83 -17.29 1.05
CA LEU A 352 15.10 -16.12 1.87
C LEU A 352 15.65 -14.99 1.02
N ILE A 353 14.96 -13.85 1.05
CA ILE A 353 15.42 -12.64 0.36
C ILE A 353 16.29 -11.81 1.29
N ASP A 354 15.77 -11.46 2.47
CA ASP A 354 16.42 -10.53 3.38
C ASP A 354 16.03 -10.78 4.85
N VAL A 355 16.98 -10.51 5.76
CA VAL A 355 16.78 -10.56 7.21
C VAL A 355 17.41 -9.31 7.83
N ASN A 356 16.61 -8.53 8.55
CA ASN A 356 17.08 -7.34 9.23
C ASN A 356 16.83 -7.41 10.74
N ARG A 357 17.76 -6.84 11.51
CA ARG A 357 17.58 -6.53 12.92
C ARG A 357 17.07 -5.10 13.05
N THR A 358 15.87 -4.92 13.57
CA THR A 358 15.24 -3.60 13.80
C THR A 358 15.14 -3.33 15.29
N CYS A 359 15.36 -2.09 15.71
CA CYS A 359 15.32 -1.70 17.13
C CYS A 359 14.37 -0.52 17.33
N LYS A 360 13.54 -0.58 18.38
CA LYS A 360 12.81 0.58 18.91
C LYS A 360 13.58 1.10 20.13
N VAL A 361 14.00 2.35 20.11
CA VAL A 361 14.67 3.00 21.24
C VAL A 361 13.60 3.49 22.22
N THR A 362 13.80 3.23 23.51
CA THR A 362 12.94 3.66 24.63
C THR A 362 13.81 4.28 25.72
N LYS A 363 13.21 5.00 26.66
CA LYS A 363 13.94 5.62 27.78
C LYS A 363 14.77 4.61 28.59
N GLY A 364 14.31 3.36 28.70
CA GLY A 364 14.97 2.28 29.44
C GLY A 364 15.89 1.37 28.60
N GLY A 365 16.08 1.63 27.31
CA GLY A 365 16.94 0.83 26.43
C GLY A 365 16.38 0.58 25.04
N GLN A 366 16.92 -0.41 24.33
CA GLN A 366 16.53 -0.73 22.95
C GLN A 366 15.82 -2.07 22.88
N VAL A 367 14.57 -2.07 22.39
CA VAL A 367 13.80 -3.28 22.11
C VAL A 367 14.11 -3.76 20.71
N VAL A 368 14.82 -4.89 20.61
CA VAL A 368 15.25 -5.49 19.35
C VAL A 368 14.19 -6.46 18.84
N LYS A 369 13.93 -6.44 17.53
CA LYS A 369 13.10 -7.41 16.82
C LYS A 369 13.69 -7.71 15.45
N TYR A 370 13.52 -8.93 14.98
CA TYR A 370 14.01 -9.36 13.67
C TYR A 370 12.89 -9.34 12.65
N THR A 371 13.18 -8.88 11.44
CA THR A 371 12.28 -8.98 10.30
C THR A 371 12.87 -9.93 9.27
N ALA A 372 12.06 -10.83 8.75
CA ALA A 372 12.44 -11.72 7.65
C ALA A 372 11.51 -11.49 6.46
N MET A 373 12.07 -11.55 5.25
CA MET A 373 11.34 -11.46 4.00
C MET A 373 11.63 -12.70 3.15
N LEU A 374 10.57 -13.42 2.80
CA LEU A 374 10.62 -14.67 2.05
C LEU A 374 9.85 -14.50 0.74
N ALA A 375 10.27 -15.24 -0.29
CA ALA A 375 9.45 -15.53 -1.47
C ALA A 375 9.25 -17.04 -1.57
N CYS A 376 8.07 -17.43 -2.06
CA CYS A 376 7.66 -18.81 -2.28
C CYS A 376 7.19 -18.96 -3.73
N GLY A 377 7.36 -20.15 -4.32
CA GLY A 377 6.83 -20.43 -5.65
C GLY A 377 6.94 -21.89 -6.04
N ASN A 378 6.15 -22.28 -7.06
CA ASN A 378 6.03 -23.66 -7.54
C ASN A 378 6.72 -23.90 -8.90
N TYR A 379 7.52 -22.95 -9.39
CA TYR A 379 8.16 -22.96 -10.72
C TYR A 379 7.18 -23.01 -11.90
N ASN A 380 5.88 -22.89 -11.65
CA ASN A 380 4.81 -23.05 -12.63
C ASN A 380 3.90 -21.81 -12.68
N GLY A 381 4.47 -20.62 -12.56
CA GLY A 381 3.73 -19.36 -12.63
C GLY A 381 3.06 -18.93 -11.34
N VAL A 382 3.08 -19.73 -10.26
CA VAL A 382 2.55 -19.29 -8.96
C VAL A 382 3.71 -18.85 -8.07
N VAL A 383 3.69 -17.60 -7.65
CA VAL A 383 4.73 -17.00 -6.82
C VAL A 383 4.13 -16.07 -5.78
N GLY A 384 4.67 -16.09 -4.56
CA GLY A 384 4.24 -15.22 -3.47
C GLY A 384 5.42 -14.63 -2.73
N PHE A 385 5.15 -13.61 -1.93
CA PHE A 385 6.13 -13.06 -1.01
C PHE A 385 5.48 -12.58 0.27
N ALA A 386 6.24 -12.58 1.35
CA ALA A 386 5.79 -12.02 2.61
C ALA A 386 6.94 -11.46 3.43
N LYS A 387 6.59 -10.50 4.28
CA LYS A 387 7.48 -9.94 5.31
C LYS A 387 6.82 -10.14 6.67
N ALA A 388 7.58 -10.69 7.61
CA ALA A 388 7.13 -10.82 8.99
C ALA A 388 8.18 -10.32 9.97
N LYS A 389 7.73 -10.06 11.20
CA LYS A 389 8.55 -9.58 12.32
C LYS A 389 8.36 -10.49 13.52
N GLY A 390 9.44 -10.78 14.23
CA GLY A 390 9.46 -11.65 15.40
C GLY A 390 10.50 -11.27 16.43
N PRO A 391 10.41 -11.84 17.65
CA PRO A 391 11.40 -11.64 18.71
C PRO A 391 12.75 -12.30 18.38
N ALA A 392 12.72 -13.40 17.63
CA ALA A 392 13.89 -14.13 17.14
C ALA A 392 13.78 -14.37 15.63
N VAL A 393 14.92 -14.61 14.97
CA VAL A 393 14.99 -14.90 13.53
C VAL A 393 14.15 -16.12 13.11
N PRO A 394 14.25 -17.31 13.76
CA PRO A 394 13.45 -18.47 13.34
C PRO A 394 11.94 -18.22 13.47
N VAL A 395 11.51 -17.51 14.52
CA VAL A 395 10.11 -17.13 14.71
C VAL A 395 9.64 -16.16 13.62
N ALA A 396 10.50 -15.21 13.20
CA ALA A 396 10.17 -14.31 12.09
C ALA A 396 10.10 -15.06 10.74
N LEU A 397 10.97 -16.04 10.52
CA LEU A 397 10.95 -16.89 9.32
C LEU A 397 9.68 -17.72 9.23
N GLN A 398 9.28 -18.40 10.32
CA GLN A 398 8.05 -19.19 10.36
C GLN A 398 6.82 -18.33 10.06
N LYS A 399 6.71 -17.16 10.70
CA LYS A 399 5.62 -16.21 10.41
C LYS A 399 5.63 -15.69 8.97
N ALA A 400 6.81 -15.50 8.38
CA ALA A 400 6.92 -15.09 6.99
C ALA A 400 6.57 -16.25 6.04
N TYR A 401 6.89 -17.49 6.40
CA TYR A 401 6.55 -18.69 5.64
C TYR A 401 5.03 -18.83 5.52
N GLU A 402 4.31 -18.83 6.65
CA GLU A 402 2.84 -18.91 6.70
C GLU A 402 2.18 -17.79 5.89
N LYS A 403 2.63 -16.55 6.06
CA LYS A 403 2.10 -15.40 5.31
C LYS A 403 2.40 -15.45 3.81
N CYS A 404 3.44 -16.15 3.38
CA CYS A 404 3.78 -16.24 1.95
C CYS A 404 2.71 -17.05 1.20
N PHE A 405 2.22 -18.14 1.81
CA PHE A 405 1.18 -18.99 1.22
C PHE A 405 -0.19 -18.33 1.16
N GLN A 406 -0.42 -17.31 1.99
CA GLN A 406 -1.65 -16.51 1.95
C GLN A 406 -1.63 -15.49 0.80
N ASN A 407 -0.45 -15.04 0.38
CA ASN A 407 -0.26 -14.00 -0.63
C ASN A 407 0.41 -14.57 -1.90
N LEU A 408 -0.27 -15.49 -2.56
CA LEU A 408 0.17 -16.05 -3.84
C LEU A 408 -0.39 -15.22 -5.01
N HIS A 409 0.45 -15.02 -6.02
CA HIS A 409 0.09 -14.37 -7.27
C HIS A 409 0.34 -15.36 -8.41
N TYR A 410 -0.65 -15.49 -9.28
CA TYR A 410 -0.49 -16.18 -10.55
C TYR A 410 0.12 -15.22 -11.56
N VAL A 411 1.12 -15.70 -12.28
CA VAL A 411 1.87 -14.97 -13.29
C VAL A 411 2.04 -15.86 -14.50
N GLU A 412 1.55 -15.37 -15.63
CA GLU A 412 1.64 -16.08 -16.90
C GLU A 412 3.04 -15.99 -17.51
N ARG A 413 3.43 -17.04 -18.23
CA ARG A 413 4.76 -17.18 -18.83
C ARG A 413 4.60 -17.38 -20.33
N TYR A 414 5.23 -16.52 -21.11
CA TYR A 414 5.28 -16.66 -22.56
C TYR A 414 6.19 -17.84 -22.92
N GLU A 415 5.65 -18.79 -23.69
CA GLU A 415 6.34 -20.02 -24.11
C GLU A 415 6.96 -20.81 -22.93
N GLU A 416 6.39 -20.70 -21.74
CA GLU A 416 6.90 -21.32 -20.50
C GLU A 416 8.32 -20.89 -20.06
N HIS A 417 8.97 -19.92 -20.72
CA HIS A 417 10.36 -19.57 -20.42
C HIS A 417 10.64 -18.07 -20.21
N THR A 418 9.87 -17.17 -20.83
CA THR A 418 10.12 -15.71 -20.81
C THR A 418 8.85 -14.88 -20.59
N ILE A 419 8.98 -13.55 -20.61
CA ILE A 419 7.88 -12.57 -20.53
C ILE A 419 7.44 -12.17 -21.94
N ALA A 420 6.18 -11.80 -22.15
CA ALA A 420 5.66 -11.48 -23.47
C ALA A 420 6.30 -10.22 -24.08
N HIS A 421 6.45 -9.15 -23.28
CA HIS A 421 6.97 -7.88 -23.75
C HIS A 421 7.83 -7.18 -22.70
N ALA A 422 8.54 -6.13 -23.10
CA ALA A 422 9.36 -5.35 -22.18
C ALA A 422 8.50 -4.48 -21.27
N VAL A 423 8.66 -4.61 -19.96
CA VAL A 423 7.87 -3.90 -18.96
C VAL A 423 8.76 -3.01 -18.11
N GLN A 424 8.29 -1.79 -17.87
CA GLN A 424 8.90 -0.85 -16.95
C GLN A 424 7.89 -0.50 -15.85
N THR A 425 8.26 -0.72 -14.60
CA THR A 425 7.45 -0.30 -13.45
C THR A 425 8.27 0.42 -12.41
N SER A 426 7.56 1.18 -11.57
CA SER A 426 8.13 1.83 -10.40
C SER A 426 7.29 1.54 -9.16
N TYR A 427 8.00 1.40 -8.05
CA TYR A 427 7.45 1.40 -6.71
C TYR A 427 8.28 2.34 -5.83
N LYS A 428 7.67 3.43 -5.38
CA LYS A 428 8.39 4.55 -4.72
C LYS A 428 9.59 4.99 -5.57
N LYS A 429 10.78 5.11 -4.97
CA LYS A 429 12.04 5.49 -5.66
C LYS A 429 12.77 4.30 -6.32
N THR A 430 12.15 3.14 -6.45
CA THR A 430 12.72 1.95 -7.10
C THR A 430 12.06 1.72 -8.45
N LYS A 431 12.85 1.72 -9.52
CA LYS A 431 12.39 1.43 -10.90
C LYS A 431 12.93 0.07 -11.33
N VAL A 432 12.08 -0.79 -11.86
CA VAL A 432 12.43 -2.13 -12.37
C VAL A 432 12.08 -2.18 -13.85
N TYR A 433 13.04 -2.64 -14.63
CA TYR A 433 12.89 -2.90 -16.05
C TYR A 433 13.05 -4.40 -16.28
N LEU A 434 12.11 -5.00 -16.98
CA LEU A 434 12.14 -6.39 -17.42
C LEU A 434 12.10 -6.40 -18.95
N TRP A 435 12.99 -7.19 -19.56
CA TRP A 435 13.02 -7.40 -21.01
C TRP A 435 12.95 -8.90 -21.30
N PRO A 436 12.20 -9.30 -22.36
CA PRO A 436 12.20 -10.67 -22.83
C PRO A 436 13.60 -11.05 -23.31
N ALA A 437 13.90 -12.35 -23.22
CA ALA A 437 15.18 -12.89 -23.66
C ALA A 437 14.98 -14.22 -24.38
N SER A 438 15.78 -14.44 -25.42
CA SER A 438 15.81 -15.71 -26.14
C SER A 438 16.29 -16.85 -25.25
N THR A 439 15.89 -18.07 -25.60
CA THR A 439 16.14 -19.32 -24.87
C THR A 439 17.61 -19.58 -24.54
N THR A 440 18.53 -19.03 -25.32
CA THR A 440 19.98 -19.20 -25.14
C THR A 440 20.61 -18.24 -24.12
N THR A 441 19.91 -17.17 -23.72
CA THR A 441 20.50 -16.10 -22.90
C THR A 441 20.63 -16.49 -21.43
N GLY A 442 19.68 -17.28 -20.93
CA GLY A 442 19.47 -17.49 -19.50
C GLY A 442 18.93 -16.26 -18.79
N MET A 443 18.80 -16.37 -17.46
CA MET A 443 18.30 -15.29 -16.62
C MET A 443 19.43 -14.35 -16.17
N LYS A 444 19.35 -13.09 -16.61
CA LYS A 444 20.31 -12.02 -16.25
C LYS A 444 19.60 -10.96 -15.42
N ALA A 445 19.55 -11.20 -14.11
CA ALA A 445 18.82 -10.36 -13.17
C ALA A 445 19.60 -10.12 -11.88
N GLY A 446 19.26 -9.05 -11.15
CA GLY A 446 19.81 -8.82 -9.81
C GLY A 446 19.29 -9.85 -8.82
N ARG A 447 20.07 -10.20 -7.78
CA ARG A 447 19.78 -11.31 -6.83
C ARG A 447 18.31 -11.45 -6.40
N ILE A 448 17.68 -10.35 -5.97
CA ILE A 448 16.30 -10.36 -5.48
C ILE A 448 15.32 -10.69 -6.62
N VAL A 449 15.45 -9.98 -7.74
CA VAL A 449 14.61 -10.17 -8.94
C VAL A 449 14.81 -11.57 -9.50
N GLN A 450 16.06 -12.03 -9.57
CA GLN A 450 16.42 -13.37 -10.02
C GLN A 450 15.76 -14.45 -9.16
N THR A 451 15.77 -14.29 -7.84
CA THR A 451 15.16 -15.27 -6.92
C THR A 451 13.66 -15.39 -7.16
N ILE A 452 12.96 -14.27 -7.35
CA ILE A 452 11.51 -14.25 -7.60
C ILE A 452 11.20 -14.84 -8.98
N LEU A 453 11.89 -14.40 -10.02
CA LEU A 453 11.66 -14.89 -11.38
C LEU A 453 11.95 -16.40 -11.49
N HIS A 454 12.98 -16.88 -10.80
CA HIS A 454 13.27 -18.31 -10.73
C HIS A 454 12.14 -19.09 -10.08
N LEU A 455 11.64 -18.63 -8.93
CA LEU A 455 10.52 -19.26 -8.20
C LEU A 455 9.21 -19.23 -8.99
N ALA A 456 8.99 -18.18 -9.79
CA ALA A 456 7.87 -18.09 -10.72
C ALA A 456 8.01 -19.04 -11.92
N GLY A 457 9.21 -19.56 -12.19
CA GLY A 457 9.47 -20.49 -13.29
C GLY A 457 9.95 -19.84 -14.58
N TYR A 458 10.44 -18.59 -14.55
CA TYR A 458 11.10 -17.98 -15.69
C TYR A 458 12.53 -18.48 -15.84
N LYS A 459 12.92 -18.79 -17.08
CA LYS A 459 14.26 -19.27 -17.43
C LYS A 459 15.08 -18.15 -18.08
N ASN A 460 14.44 -17.31 -18.89
CA ASN A 460 15.11 -16.32 -19.74
C ASN A 460 14.48 -14.95 -19.58
N VAL A 461 15.06 -14.10 -18.74
CA VAL A 461 14.64 -12.71 -18.57
C VAL A 461 15.87 -11.84 -18.28
N LYS A 462 15.94 -10.67 -18.91
CA LYS A 462 16.90 -9.63 -18.56
C LYS A 462 16.22 -8.62 -17.66
N SER A 463 16.88 -8.21 -16.58
CA SER A 463 16.35 -7.15 -15.72
C SER A 463 17.39 -6.11 -15.31
N LYS A 464 16.89 -4.91 -15.04
CA LYS A 464 17.67 -3.83 -14.43
C LYS A 464 16.85 -3.15 -13.36
N VAL A 465 17.45 -2.99 -12.18
CA VAL A 465 16.90 -2.16 -11.11
C VAL A 465 17.66 -0.84 -11.07
N VAL A 466 16.93 0.28 -11.08
CA VAL A 466 17.47 1.64 -11.06
C VAL A 466 16.86 2.42 -9.90
N GLY A 467 17.66 3.27 -9.25
CA GLY A 467 17.24 4.06 -8.09
C GLY A 467 17.52 3.34 -6.77
N SER A 468 16.54 3.33 -5.86
CA SER A 468 16.68 2.71 -4.54
C SER A 468 16.74 1.18 -4.64
N ARG A 469 17.70 0.56 -3.94
CA ARG A 469 17.93 -0.89 -3.91
C ARG A 469 17.38 -1.56 -2.65
N ASN A 470 16.43 -0.92 -1.98
CA ASN A 470 15.77 -1.52 -0.81
C ASN A 470 15.09 -2.84 -1.23
N PRO A 471 15.38 -3.98 -0.56
CA PRO A 471 14.80 -5.27 -0.92
C PRO A 471 13.28 -5.24 -0.96
N HIS A 472 12.62 -4.67 0.05
CA HIS A 472 11.17 -4.63 0.13
C HIS A 472 10.53 -3.90 -1.07
N ASN A 473 11.09 -2.75 -1.46
CA ASN A 473 10.57 -1.98 -2.59
C ASN A 473 10.87 -2.67 -3.92
N THR A 474 12.01 -3.35 -4.01
CA THR A 474 12.39 -4.11 -5.20
C THR A 474 11.44 -5.28 -5.42
N VAL A 475 11.11 -6.04 -4.37
CA VAL A 475 10.11 -7.13 -4.46
C VAL A 475 8.77 -6.59 -4.94
N LYS A 476 8.23 -5.55 -4.29
CA LYS A 476 6.94 -4.95 -4.69
C LYS A 476 6.95 -4.43 -6.14
N ALA A 477 8.04 -3.80 -6.58
CA ALA A 477 8.17 -3.35 -7.95
C ALA A 477 8.18 -4.52 -8.95
N VAL A 478 8.82 -5.64 -8.62
CA VAL A 478 8.82 -6.85 -9.45
C VAL A 478 7.42 -7.45 -9.56
N PHE A 479 6.71 -7.64 -8.46
CA PHE A 479 5.33 -8.16 -8.50
C PHE A 479 4.40 -7.21 -9.28
N LYS A 480 4.57 -5.90 -9.12
CA LYS A 480 3.86 -4.91 -9.95
C LYS A 480 4.22 -5.02 -11.44
N ALA A 481 5.47 -5.35 -11.78
CA ALA A 481 5.90 -5.58 -13.16
C ALA A 481 5.27 -6.85 -13.74
N LEU A 482 5.27 -7.93 -12.98
CA LEU A 482 4.73 -9.22 -13.43
C LEU A 482 3.23 -9.15 -13.67
N ASN A 483 2.48 -8.49 -12.78
CA ASN A 483 1.04 -8.29 -12.94
C ASN A 483 0.66 -7.30 -14.06
N ALA A 484 1.62 -6.52 -14.56
CA ALA A 484 1.42 -5.59 -15.67
C ALA A 484 1.75 -6.21 -17.03
N ILE A 485 2.27 -7.44 -17.07
CA ILE A 485 2.49 -8.16 -18.31
C ILE A 485 1.13 -8.59 -18.85
N GLU A 486 0.87 -8.26 -20.10
CA GLU A 486 -0.31 -8.65 -20.86
C GLU A 486 0.12 -9.65 -21.92
N MET A 487 -0.58 -10.78 -22.01
CA MET A 487 -0.29 -11.80 -23.01
C MET A 487 -0.80 -11.36 -24.40
N PRO A 488 -0.26 -11.95 -25.48
CA PRO A 488 -0.78 -11.71 -26.83
C PRO A 488 -2.30 -11.92 -26.92
N GLU A 489 -2.82 -12.96 -26.26
CA GLU A 489 -4.25 -13.27 -26.21
C GLU A 489 -5.07 -12.15 -25.53
N ASP A 490 -4.57 -11.60 -24.42
CA ASP A 490 -5.22 -10.47 -23.74
C ASP A 490 -5.21 -9.20 -24.61
N MET A 491 -4.11 -8.96 -25.30
CA MET A 491 -3.95 -7.83 -26.21
C MET A 491 -4.88 -7.94 -27.42
N GLU A 492 -5.04 -9.13 -27.95
CA GLU A 492 -5.99 -9.44 -29.03
C GLU A 492 -7.43 -9.16 -28.59
N ARG A 493 -7.81 -9.62 -27.40
CA ARG A 493 -9.13 -9.34 -26.82
C ARG A 493 -9.37 -7.84 -26.59
N LYS A 494 -8.36 -7.10 -26.16
CA LYS A 494 -8.47 -5.65 -25.90
C LYS A 494 -8.50 -4.80 -27.17
N THR A 495 -7.68 -5.14 -28.16
CA THR A 495 -7.46 -4.28 -29.33
C THR A 495 -8.14 -4.77 -30.61
N GLY A 496 -8.58 -6.04 -30.65
CA GLY A 496 -9.14 -6.69 -31.83
C GLY A 496 -8.11 -6.96 -32.93
N ARG A 497 -6.81 -6.91 -32.63
CA ARG A 497 -5.72 -7.09 -33.59
C ARG A 497 -4.82 -8.24 -33.15
N THR A 498 -4.55 -9.16 -34.08
CA THR A 498 -3.65 -10.29 -33.89
C THR A 498 -2.21 -9.82 -33.66
N VAL A 499 -1.58 -10.29 -32.59
CA VAL A 499 -0.19 -9.96 -32.27
C VAL A 499 0.71 -10.94 -33.02
N VAL A 500 1.35 -10.48 -34.09
CA VAL A 500 2.26 -11.30 -34.90
C VAL A 500 3.70 -11.00 -34.51
N GLU A 501 4.51 -12.06 -34.34
CA GLU A 501 5.93 -11.89 -34.09
C GLU A 501 6.63 -11.28 -35.31
N LYS A 502 7.47 -10.27 -35.07
CA LYS A 502 8.05 -9.43 -36.14
C LYS A 502 8.87 -10.20 -37.18
N TYR A 503 9.36 -11.40 -36.88
CA TYR A 503 10.13 -12.22 -37.82
C TYR A 503 9.26 -13.12 -38.72
N LEU A 504 7.94 -13.18 -38.47
CA LEU A 504 6.95 -13.84 -39.31
C LEU A 504 6.36 -12.89 -40.37
N LEU A 505 6.72 -11.60 -40.30
CA LEU A 505 6.46 -10.54 -41.29
C LEU A 505 7.73 -10.27 -42.10
#